data_AF-G2G746-F1
#
_entry.id   AF-G2G746-F1
#
_cell.length_a   1.000
_cell.length_b   1.000
_cell.length_c   1.000
_cell.angle_alpha   90.00
_cell.angle_beta   90.00
_cell.angle_gamma   90.00
#
_symmetry.space_group_name_H-M   'P 1'
#
loop_
_entity.id
_entity.type
_entity.pdbx_description
1 polymer ?
#
loop_
_entity_poly.entity_id
_entity_poly.type
_entity_poly.pdbx_seq_one_letter_code
_entity_poly.pdbx_strand_id
1 'polypeptide(L)'
;MRGRRTEKRDESTEWKAVARETFHAFDLIMTPALHGHDQQSGAQAATAHLERGRQLMQPIIDRYVADARTPLGRAWRTNRVARGAYVQAFAQAIAHASARAAGEPEPGWPILYSRGALPLIHRYTGDRRILNDEEDPR
;
A
#
# COMPACT_ATOMS: atom_id res chain seq x y z
N MET A 1 26.36 -1.46 -18.94
CA MET A 1 25.78 -1.80 -17.62
C MET A 1 25.20 -0.56 -16.91
N ARG A 2 24.20 0.14 -17.48
CA ARG A 2 23.58 1.34 -16.86
C ARG A 2 22.11 1.18 -16.43
N GLY A 3 21.37 0.20 -16.97
CA GLY A 3 19.92 0.05 -16.69
C GLY A 3 19.58 -0.45 -15.29
N ARG A 4 20.35 -1.41 -14.76
CA ARG A 4 20.02 -2.13 -13.52
C ARG A 4 20.05 -1.28 -12.24
N ARG A 5 20.68 -0.09 -12.28
CA ARG A 5 20.79 0.83 -11.12
C ARG A 5 19.64 1.86 -11.09
N THR A 6 19.15 2.26 -12.26
CA THR A 6 18.01 3.18 -12.40
C THR A 6 16.70 2.45 -12.12
N GLU A 7 16.49 1.26 -12.72
CA GLU A 7 15.29 0.43 -12.49
C GLU A 7 15.08 0.10 -11.00
N LYS A 8 16.15 -0.30 -10.30
CA LYS A 8 16.09 -0.55 -8.85
C LYS A 8 15.75 0.69 -8.01
N ARG A 9 16.12 1.89 -8.49
CA ARG A 9 15.87 3.16 -7.78
C ARG A 9 14.43 3.62 -8.02
N ASP A 10 13.91 3.41 -9.21
CA ASP A 10 12.54 3.76 -9.57
C ASP A 10 11.53 2.85 -8.84
N GLU A 11 11.75 1.53 -8.86
CA GLU A 11 10.94 0.57 -8.07
C GLU A 11 11.00 0.87 -6.57
N SER A 12 12.18 1.28 -6.06
CA SER A 12 12.33 1.67 -4.66
C SER A 12 11.52 2.90 -4.30
N THR A 13 11.37 3.86 -5.22
CA THR A 13 10.61 5.10 -5.00
C THR A 13 9.11 4.84 -5.01
N GLU A 14 8.63 3.99 -5.90
CA GLU A 14 7.20 3.67 -5.99
C GLU A 14 6.74 2.82 -4.80
N TRP A 15 7.52 1.81 -4.39
CA TRP A 15 7.20 1.05 -3.18
C TRP A 15 7.26 1.91 -1.92
N LYS A 16 8.13 2.92 -1.87
CA LYS A 16 8.16 3.91 -0.79
C LYS A 16 6.86 4.73 -0.77
N ALA A 17 6.37 5.18 -1.92
CA ALA A 17 5.09 5.90 -2.01
C ALA A 17 3.89 5.05 -1.56
N VAL A 18 3.84 3.77 -1.99
CA VAL A 18 2.82 2.82 -1.53
C VAL A 18 2.89 2.62 -0.01
N ALA A 19 4.10 2.50 0.55
CA ALA A 19 4.31 2.36 1.97
C ALA A 19 3.90 3.61 2.77
N ARG A 20 4.13 4.81 2.23
CA ARG A 20 3.70 6.08 2.85
C ARG A 20 2.18 6.13 2.99
N GLU A 21 1.44 5.84 1.92
CA GLU A 21 -0.03 5.80 1.97
C GLU A 21 -0.55 4.74 2.95
N THR A 22 0.09 3.56 2.98
CA THR A 22 -0.24 2.49 3.93
C THR A 22 -0.02 2.93 5.38
N PHE A 23 1.06 3.68 5.62
CA PHE A 23 1.41 4.18 6.94
C PHE A 23 0.44 5.28 7.40
N HIS A 24 0.07 6.23 6.54
CA HIS A 24 -0.95 7.24 6.88
C HIS A 24 -2.31 6.59 7.19
N ALA A 25 -2.72 5.59 6.41
CA ALA A 25 -3.94 4.84 6.69
C ALA A 25 -3.89 4.15 8.07
N PHE A 26 -2.76 3.54 8.42
CA PHE A 26 -2.58 2.93 9.73
C PHE A 26 -2.69 3.94 10.87
N ASP A 27 -2.02 5.10 10.76
CA ASP A 27 -2.06 6.14 11.79
C ASP A 27 -3.48 6.72 11.96
N LEU A 28 -4.24 6.87 10.86
CA LEU A 28 -5.63 7.30 10.90
C LEU A 28 -6.59 6.27 11.51
N ILE A 29 -6.31 4.98 11.34
CA ILE A 29 -7.09 3.88 11.95
C ILE A 29 -6.79 3.77 13.45
N MET A 30 -5.52 3.89 13.84
CA MET A 30 -5.06 3.63 15.21
C MET A 30 -5.18 4.86 16.12
N THR A 31 -4.93 6.05 15.58
CA THR A 31 -4.82 7.29 16.34
C THR A 31 -5.52 8.48 15.64
N PRO A 32 -6.80 8.36 15.24
CA PRO A 32 -7.49 9.41 14.47
C PRO A 32 -7.52 10.77 15.16
N ALA A 33 -7.62 10.80 16.49
CA ALA A 33 -7.66 12.03 17.27
C ALA A 33 -6.38 12.88 17.15
N LEU A 34 -5.22 12.25 16.92
CA LEU A 34 -3.95 12.98 16.69
C LEU A 34 -3.94 13.74 15.35
N HIS A 35 -4.86 13.39 14.45
CA HIS A 35 -5.03 14.00 13.13
C HIS A 35 -6.30 14.85 13.04
N GLY A 36 -6.94 15.15 14.18
CA GLY A 36 -8.17 15.97 14.21
C GLY A 36 -9.42 15.24 13.70
N HIS A 37 -9.38 13.90 13.67
CA HIS A 37 -10.51 13.07 13.25
C HIS A 37 -11.16 12.36 14.44
N ASP A 38 -12.46 12.12 14.33
CA ASP A 38 -13.12 11.08 15.11
C ASP A 38 -12.86 9.69 14.50
N GLN A 39 -13.36 8.63 15.14
CA GLN A 39 -13.15 7.25 14.67
C GLN A 39 -13.71 7.02 13.26
N GLN A 40 -14.87 7.60 12.94
CA GLN A 40 -15.57 7.36 11.68
C GLN A 40 -14.91 8.11 10.52
N SER A 41 -14.67 9.41 10.68
CA SER A 41 -13.97 10.25 9.71
C SER A 41 -12.52 9.84 9.52
N GLY A 42 -11.84 9.38 10.57
CA GLY A 42 -10.50 8.81 10.49
C GLY A 42 -10.47 7.54 9.64
N ALA A 43 -11.45 6.66 9.82
CA ALA A 43 -11.59 5.46 8.99
C ALA A 43 -11.91 5.78 7.52
N GLN A 44 -12.74 6.79 7.24
CA GLN A 44 -12.99 7.27 5.87
C GLN A 44 -11.72 7.81 5.21
N ALA A 45 -10.95 8.62 5.92
CA ALA A 45 -9.67 9.13 5.43
C ALA A 45 -8.66 7.99 5.20
N ALA A 46 -8.61 7.00 6.10
CA ALA A 46 -7.78 5.82 5.93
C ALA A 46 -8.14 5.02 4.68
N THR A 47 -9.44 4.82 4.39
CA THR A 47 -9.88 4.19 3.15
C THR A 47 -9.34 4.92 1.92
N ALA A 48 -9.42 6.25 1.90
CA ALA A 48 -8.89 7.04 0.78
C ALA A 48 -7.38 6.84 0.57
N HIS A 49 -6.60 6.80 1.66
CA HIS A 49 -5.17 6.51 1.60
C HIS A 49 -4.88 5.08 1.09
N LEU A 50 -5.64 4.08 1.55
CA LEU A 50 -5.50 2.70 1.07
C LEU A 50 -5.84 2.57 -0.42
N GLU A 51 -6.86 3.26 -0.90
CA GLU A 51 -7.23 3.30 -2.31
C GLU A 51 -6.13 3.95 -3.16
N ARG A 52 -5.54 5.06 -2.70
CA ARG A 52 -4.38 5.69 -3.34
C ARG A 52 -3.17 4.76 -3.34
N GLY A 53 -2.86 4.11 -2.23
CA GLY A 53 -1.78 3.12 -2.14
C GLY A 53 -1.96 1.98 -3.15
N ARG A 54 -3.20 1.50 -3.33
CA ARG A 54 -3.54 0.50 -4.36
C ARG A 54 -3.33 1.05 -5.78
N GLN A 55 -3.73 2.28 -6.06
CA GLN A 55 -3.51 2.93 -7.36
C GLN A 55 -2.02 3.11 -7.67
N LEU A 56 -1.22 3.52 -6.67
CA LEU A 56 0.24 3.66 -6.81
C LEU A 56 0.96 2.33 -7.06
N MET A 57 0.36 1.22 -6.61
CA MET A 57 0.87 -0.13 -6.90
C MET A 57 0.57 -0.57 -8.35
N GLN A 58 -0.43 0.02 -9.01
CA GLN A 58 -0.86 -0.42 -10.35
C GLN A 58 0.24 -0.31 -11.42
N PRO A 59 1.02 0.79 -11.54
CA PRO A 59 2.13 0.86 -12.48
C PRO A 59 3.22 -0.21 -12.25
N ILE A 60 3.48 -0.56 -10.98
CA ILE A 60 4.42 -1.63 -10.61
C ILE A 60 3.92 -2.98 -11.14
N ILE A 61 2.63 -3.25 -10.94
CA ILE A 61 1.95 -4.45 -11.44
C ILE A 61 1.97 -4.48 -12.97
N ASP A 62 1.66 -3.36 -13.62
CA ASP A 62 1.55 -3.26 -15.07
C ASP A 62 2.89 -3.54 -15.75
N ARG A 63 4.00 -3.01 -15.22
CA ARG A 63 5.35 -3.33 -15.71
C ARG A 63 5.69 -4.80 -15.51
N TYR A 64 5.40 -5.36 -14.34
CA TYR A 64 5.60 -6.78 -14.08
C TYR A 64 4.82 -7.68 -15.05
N VAL A 65 3.58 -7.31 -15.40
CA VAL A 65 2.78 -8.04 -16.40
C VAL A 65 3.35 -7.83 -17.80
N ALA A 66 3.69 -6.60 -18.19
CA ALA A 66 4.21 -6.25 -19.51
C ALA A 66 5.54 -6.95 -19.83
N ASP A 67 6.36 -7.26 -18.83
CA ASP A 67 7.60 -8.01 -18.96
C ASP A 67 7.39 -9.47 -19.46
N ALA A 68 6.16 -9.97 -19.53
CA ALA A 68 5.88 -11.26 -20.13
C ALA A 68 5.84 -11.15 -21.67
N ARG A 69 6.72 -11.90 -22.34
CA ARG A 69 6.89 -11.88 -23.80
C ARG A 69 5.69 -12.40 -24.60
N THR A 70 4.78 -13.15 -23.96
CA THR A 70 3.66 -13.82 -24.65
C THR A 70 2.30 -13.43 -24.05
N PRO A 71 1.20 -13.47 -24.82
CA PRO A 71 -0.15 -13.24 -24.31
C PRO A 71 -0.54 -14.16 -23.15
N LEU A 72 -0.21 -15.46 -23.26
CA LEU A 72 -0.46 -16.43 -22.18
C LEU A 72 0.37 -16.10 -20.93
N GLY A 73 1.62 -15.68 -21.10
CA GLY A 73 2.47 -15.24 -19.99
C GLY A 73 1.90 -14.02 -19.27
N ARG A 74 1.37 -13.04 -20.03
CA ARG A 74 0.68 -11.87 -19.47
C ARG A 74 -0.54 -12.28 -18.65
N ALA A 75 -1.42 -13.11 -19.22
CA ALA A 75 -2.60 -13.61 -18.51
C ALA A 75 -2.25 -14.38 -17.23
N TRP A 76 -1.21 -15.22 -17.27
CA TRP A 76 -0.71 -15.91 -16.08
C TRP A 76 -0.19 -14.93 -15.02
N ARG A 77 0.59 -13.90 -15.40
CA ARG A 77 1.10 -12.88 -14.47
C ARG A 77 -0.03 -12.04 -13.87
N THR A 78 -1.02 -11.62 -14.66
CA THR A 78 -2.21 -10.93 -14.16
C THR A 78 -2.93 -11.76 -13.11
N ASN A 79 -3.20 -13.04 -13.40
CA ASN A 79 -3.84 -13.94 -12.43
C ASN A 79 -3.00 -14.15 -11.17
N ARG A 80 -1.67 -14.26 -11.32
CA ARG A 80 -0.74 -14.38 -10.20
C ARG A 80 -0.76 -13.15 -9.30
N VAL A 81 -0.79 -11.95 -9.88
CA VAL A 81 -0.88 -10.70 -9.11
C VAL A 81 -2.23 -10.57 -8.40
N ALA A 82 -3.33 -10.87 -9.10
CA ALA A 82 -4.67 -10.78 -8.51
C ALA A 82 -4.84 -11.69 -7.27
N ARG A 83 -4.14 -12.82 -7.25
CA ARG A 83 -4.07 -13.76 -6.11
C ARG A 83 -2.89 -13.49 -5.17
N GLY A 84 -2.12 -12.43 -5.41
CA GLY A 84 -0.91 -12.10 -4.66
C GLY A 84 -1.21 -11.49 -3.30
N ALA A 85 -0.28 -11.68 -2.35
CA ALA A 85 -0.42 -11.23 -0.98
C ALA A 85 -0.66 -9.71 -0.86
N TYR A 86 0.01 -8.88 -1.67
CA TYR A 86 -0.15 -7.42 -1.63
C TYR A 86 -1.57 -6.98 -2.01
N VAL A 87 -2.12 -7.48 -3.12
CA VAL A 87 -3.47 -7.13 -3.58
C VAL A 87 -4.53 -7.56 -2.56
N GLN A 88 -4.40 -8.78 -2.03
CA GLN A 88 -5.32 -9.29 -1.02
C GLN A 88 -5.22 -8.51 0.30
N ALA A 89 -4.01 -8.12 0.72
CA ALA A 89 -3.82 -7.33 1.93
C ALA A 89 -4.44 -5.93 1.83
N PHE A 90 -4.30 -5.24 0.68
CA PHE A 90 -4.98 -3.98 0.44
C PHE A 90 -6.50 -4.14 0.44
N ALA A 91 -7.03 -5.19 -0.20
CA ALA A 91 -8.47 -5.46 -0.19
C ALA A 91 -9.02 -5.68 1.22
N GLN A 92 -8.31 -6.45 2.05
CA GLN A 92 -8.67 -6.66 3.46
C GLN A 92 -8.62 -5.36 4.27
N ALA A 93 -7.57 -4.56 4.09
CA ALA A 93 -7.43 -3.30 4.81
C ALA A 93 -8.52 -2.28 4.44
N ILE A 94 -8.87 -2.19 3.16
CA ILE A 94 -9.95 -1.33 2.68
C ILE A 94 -11.28 -1.80 3.26
N ALA A 95 -11.57 -3.11 3.23
CA ALA A 95 -12.80 -3.65 3.81
C ALA A 95 -12.93 -3.35 5.31
N HIS A 96 -11.83 -3.48 6.06
CA HIS A 96 -11.77 -3.14 7.48
C HIS A 96 -12.04 -1.65 7.74
N ALA A 97 -11.33 -0.76 7.04
CA ALA A 97 -11.50 0.69 7.19
C ALA A 97 -12.91 1.14 6.78
N SER A 98 -13.45 0.60 5.68
CA SER A 98 -14.80 0.92 5.21
C SER A 98 -15.88 0.43 6.18
N ALA A 99 -15.75 -0.77 6.76
CA ALA A 99 -16.68 -1.25 7.79
C ALA A 99 -16.68 -0.32 9.01
N ARG A 100 -15.50 0.07 9.50
CA ARG A 100 -15.37 1.05 10.59
C ARG A 100 -16.00 2.40 10.25
N ALA A 101 -15.76 2.90 9.04
CA ALA A 101 -16.36 4.14 8.54
C ALA A 101 -17.89 4.10 8.43
N ALA A 102 -18.46 2.93 8.19
CA ALA A 102 -19.90 2.70 8.14
C ALA A 102 -20.52 2.42 9.53
N GLY A 103 -19.71 2.22 10.57
CA GLY A 103 -20.17 1.74 11.88
C GLY A 103 -20.62 0.27 11.85
N GLU A 104 -20.15 -0.49 10.86
CA GLU A 104 -20.45 -1.91 10.70
C GLU A 104 -19.43 -2.78 11.44
N PRO A 105 -19.76 -4.05 11.73
CA PRO A 105 -18.81 -5.00 12.30
C PRO A 105 -17.55 -5.12 11.42
N GLU A 106 -16.40 -4.78 12.00
CA GLU A 106 -15.14 -4.82 11.29
C GLU A 106 -14.69 -6.27 11.04
N PRO A 107 -14.26 -6.60 9.80
CA PRO A 107 -13.45 -7.79 9.55
C PRO A 107 -12.20 -7.80 10.44
N GLY A 108 -11.65 -8.99 10.67
CA GLY A 108 -10.43 -9.16 11.48
C GLY A 108 -9.26 -8.27 11.03
N TRP A 109 -8.31 -8.06 11.94
CA TRP A 109 -7.20 -7.14 11.73
C TRP A 109 -6.43 -7.40 10.42
N PRO A 110 -6.28 -6.41 9.52
CA PRO A 110 -5.70 -6.63 8.19
C PRO A 110 -4.24 -7.09 8.23
N ILE A 111 -3.91 -8.09 7.40
CA ILE A 111 -2.53 -8.58 7.27
C ILE A 111 -1.56 -7.52 6.73
N LEU A 112 -2.09 -6.47 6.09
CA LEU A 112 -1.33 -5.31 5.64
C LEU A 112 -0.49 -4.67 6.77
N TYR A 113 -0.98 -4.77 8.01
CA TYR A 113 -0.35 -4.20 9.19
C TYR A 113 0.45 -5.23 10.00
N SER A 114 0.44 -6.50 9.60
CA SER A 114 1.13 -7.59 10.30
C SER A 114 2.60 -7.66 9.92
N ARG A 115 3.48 -7.60 10.92
CA ARG A 115 4.95 -7.66 10.73
C ARG A 115 5.38 -8.84 9.87
N GLY A 116 6.14 -8.54 8.80
CA GLY A 116 6.80 -9.55 7.96
C GLY A 116 5.92 -10.15 6.85
N ALA A 117 4.63 -9.83 6.81
CA ALA A 117 3.74 -10.35 5.77
C ALA A 117 4.00 -9.73 4.39
N LEU A 118 4.43 -8.46 4.35
CA LEU A 118 4.63 -7.70 3.11
C LEU A 118 6.01 -7.00 3.09
N PRO A 119 7.11 -7.74 2.85
CA PRO A 119 8.47 -7.25 3.04
C PRO A 119 8.80 -5.92 2.36
N LEU A 120 8.22 -5.64 1.18
CA LEU A 120 8.47 -4.39 0.44
C LEU A 120 7.85 -3.18 1.13
N ILE A 121 6.66 -3.32 1.71
CA ILE A 121 6.02 -2.26 2.50
C ILE A 121 6.73 -2.14 3.86
N HIS A 122 6.97 -3.26 4.53
CA HIS A 122 7.63 -3.30 5.84
C HIS A 122 9.03 -2.69 5.85
N ARG A 123 9.77 -2.82 4.74
CA ARG A 123 11.08 -2.21 4.58
C ARG A 123 11.04 -0.69 4.76
N TYR A 124 9.94 -0.04 4.36
CA TYR A 124 9.80 1.42 4.42
C TYR A 124 8.93 1.87 5.60
N THR A 125 7.96 1.07 6.05
CA THR A 125 7.15 1.39 7.23
C THR A 125 7.84 1.08 8.56
N GLY A 126 8.94 0.33 8.54
CA GLY A 126 9.75 0.03 9.73
C GLY A 126 10.55 1.21 10.29
N ASP A 127 10.77 2.26 9.49
CA ASP A 127 11.45 3.49 9.90
C ASP A 127 10.66 4.71 9.43
N ARG A 128 9.94 5.34 10.38
CA ARG A 128 9.12 6.55 10.14
C ARG A 128 9.93 7.71 9.54
N ARG A 129 11.25 7.78 9.77
CA ARG A 129 12.10 8.85 9.22
C ARG A 129 12.25 8.73 7.71
N ILE A 130 12.42 7.51 7.21
CA ILE A 130 12.57 7.23 5.77
C ILE A 130 11.32 7.66 4.99
N LEU A 131 10.12 7.59 5.59
CA LEU A 131 8.87 8.00 4.94
C LEU A 131 8.70 9.53 4.87
N ASN A 132 9.24 10.27 5.85
CA ASN A 132 9.04 11.71 6.03
C ASN A 132 10.16 12.59 5.44
N ASP A 133 11.29 12.02 5.02
CA ASP A 133 12.46 12.74 4.44
C ASP A 133 12.20 13.45 3.08
N GLU A 134 10.94 13.72 2.72
CA GLU A 134 10.58 14.57 1.56
C GLU A 134 9.88 15.88 1.95
N GLU A 135 9.64 16.15 3.23
CA GLU A 135 9.07 17.43 3.72
C GLU A 135 10.11 18.32 4.42
N ASP A 136 11.27 18.55 3.79
CA ASP A 136 12.11 19.69 4.14
C ASP A 136 12.68 20.38 2.89
N PRO A 137 11.88 21.23 2.22
CA PRO A 137 12.42 22.28 1.37
C PRO A 137 12.64 23.51 2.26
N ARG A 138 13.82 23.61 2.88
CA ARG A 138 14.51 24.84 3.32
C ARG A 138 13.64 26.06 3.69
#